data_AF-A0A1V5GMQ8-F1
#
_entry.id   AF-A0A1V5GMQ8-F1
#
_cell.length_a   1.000
_cell.length_b   1.000
_cell.length_c   1.000
_cell.angle_alpha   90.00
_cell.angle_beta   90.00
_cell.angle_gamma   90.00
#
_symmetry.space_group_name_H-M   'P 1'
#
loop_
_entity.id
_entity.type
_entity.pdbx_description
1 polymer ?
#
loop_
_entity_poly.entity_id
_entity_poly.type
_entity_poly.pdbx_seq_one_letter_code
_entity_poly.pdbx_strand_id
1 'polypeptide(L)'
;MESITLDGNVYLGYISIPDINIELPVLKNWSYPNLKISPCRYMGSVFTDDMIICAHNYTTHFGKIGNLHTDSEIIFTDVNGKEYRYQVINMAELSGTAVEQMQFGDAEDWDLTLFTCTLGGQTRVTVRAARIEE
;
A
#
# COMPACT_ATOMS: atom_id res chain seq x y z
N MET A 1 -6.61 -6.19 12.82
CA MET A 1 -5.94 -7.20 11.98
C MET A 1 -5.01 -8.01 12.86
N GLU A 2 -4.97 -9.32 12.66
CA GLU A 2 -4.02 -10.19 13.33
C GLU A 2 -2.58 -9.93 12.84
N SER A 3 -1.60 -10.37 13.61
CA SER A 3 -0.19 -10.13 13.30
C SER A 3 0.70 -11.24 13.81
N ILE A 4 1.80 -11.49 13.10
CA ILE A 4 2.87 -12.42 13.48
C ILE A 4 4.17 -11.65 13.69
N THR A 5 4.99 -12.09 14.66
CA THR A 5 6.35 -11.57 14.86
C THR A 5 7.37 -12.52 14.24
N LEU A 6 8.19 -12.03 13.32
CA LEU A 6 9.31 -12.74 12.69
C LEU A 6 10.56 -11.86 12.76
N ASP A 7 11.69 -12.40 13.23
CA ASP A 7 12.97 -11.70 13.33
C ASP A 7 12.88 -10.31 14.00
N GLY A 8 12.07 -10.20 15.05
CA GLY A 8 11.85 -8.96 15.80
C GLY A 8 10.93 -7.95 15.11
N ASN A 9 10.37 -8.27 13.95
CA ASN A 9 9.47 -7.42 13.18
C ASN A 9 8.03 -7.97 13.24
N VAL A 10 7.04 -7.08 13.31
CA VAL A 10 5.61 -7.44 13.40
C VAL A 10 4.95 -7.24 12.04
N TYR A 11 4.46 -8.32 11.45
CA TYR A 11 3.84 -8.34 10.12
C TYR A 11 2.33 -8.58 10.20
N LEU A 12 1.60 -8.02 9.24
CA LEU A 12 0.15 -8.17 9.09
C LEU A 12 -0.25 -9.15 7.97
N GLY A 13 0.72 -9.56 7.16
CA GLY A 13 0.46 -10.28 5.92
C GLY A 13 1.51 -9.92 4.86
N TYR A 14 1.16 -10.11 3.60
CA TYR A 14 1.94 -9.68 2.45
C TYR A 14 1.05 -9.05 1.39
N ILE A 15 1.64 -8.21 0.54
CA ILE A 15 0.99 -7.60 -0.61
C ILE A 15 1.59 -8.17 -1.88
N SER A 16 0.72 -8.57 -2.81
CA SER A 16 1.10 -9.04 -4.15
C SER A 16 0.48 -8.12 -5.20
N ILE A 17 1.30 -7.71 -6.18
CA ILE A 17 0.92 -6.85 -7.30
C ILE A 17 1.52 -7.46 -8.58
N PRO A 18 0.79 -8.36 -9.27
CA PRO A 18 1.32 -9.18 -10.35
C PRO A 18 1.94 -8.36 -11.50
N ASP A 19 1.25 -7.29 -11.93
CA ASP A 19 1.65 -6.45 -13.07
C ASP A 19 3.07 -5.87 -12.95
N ILE A 20 3.56 -5.70 -11.73
CA ILE A 20 4.88 -5.12 -11.44
C ILE A 20 5.81 -6.07 -10.68
N ASN A 21 5.44 -7.37 -10.61
CA ASN A 21 6.19 -8.44 -9.94
C ASN A 21 6.58 -8.07 -8.50
N ILE A 22 5.61 -7.57 -7.73
CA ILE A 22 5.78 -7.31 -6.30
C ILE A 22 5.09 -8.42 -5.52
N GLU A 23 5.82 -8.98 -4.55
CA GLU A 23 5.30 -9.81 -3.47
C GLU A 23 6.15 -9.52 -2.24
N LEU A 24 5.61 -8.78 -1.28
CA LEU A 24 6.39 -8.26 -0.14
C LEU A 24 5.59 -8.33 1.15
N PRO A 25 6.23 -8.69 2.28
CA PRO A 25 5.55 -8.71 3.57
C PRO A 25 5.21 -7.27 4.01
N VAL A 26 4.10 -7.10 4.72
CA VAL A 26 3.63 -5.78 5.18
C VAL A 26 3.80 -5.66 6.68
N LEU A 27 4.63 -4.72 7.12
CA LEU A 27 4.87 -4.41 8.52
C LEU A 27 3.67 -3.69 9.14
N LYS A 28 3.39 -4.00 10.41
CA LYS A 28 2.24 -3.46 11.16
C LYS A 28 2.29 -1.95 11.38
N ASN A 29 3.48 -1.43 11.59
CA ASN A 29 3.73 -0.03 11.92
C ASN A 29 4.76 0.54 10.97
N TRP A 30 4.48 1.71 10.41
CA TRP A 30 5.46 2.46 9.64
C TRP A 30 6.45 3.19 10.56
N SER A 31 7.68 3.30 10.08
CA SER A 31 8.73 4.16 10.60
C SER A 31 9.81 4.29 9.53
N TYR A 32 10.65 5.33 9.57
CA TYR A 32 11.76 5.44 8.60
C TYR A 32 12.69 4.21 8.59
N PRO A 33 13.04 3.60 9.75
CA PRO A 33 13.75 2.33 9.76
C PRO A 33 12.94 1.18 9.10
N ASN A 34 11.65 1.05 9.41
CA ASN A 34 10.82 -0.03 8.89
C ASN A 34 10.61 0.05 7.38
N LEU A 35 10.51 1.26 6.82
CA LEU A 35 10.36 1.44 5.38
C LEU A 35 11.56 0.92 4.58
N LYS A 36 12.74 0.79 5.20
CA LYS A 36 13.93 0.16 4.59
C LYS A 36 13.86 -1.36 4.57
N ILE A 37 12.98 -1.95 5.38
CA ILE A 37 12.79 -3.40 5.52
C ILE A 37 11.68 -3.86 4.59
N SER A 38 10.53 -3.18 4.61
CA SER A 38 9.36 -3.56 3.82
C SER A 38 8.30 -2.47 3.72
N PRO A 39 7.30 -2.66 2.84
CA PRO A 39 6.04 -1.92 2.94
C PRO A 39 5.47 -1.99 4.36
N CYS A 40 4.87 -0.90 4.78
CA CYS A 40 4.32 -0.72 6.11
C CYS A 40 2.88 -0.25 6.01
N ARG A 41 2.03 -0.73 6.91
CA ARG A 41 0.74 -0.09 7.13
C ARG A 41 0.97 1.30 7.72
N TYR A 42 0.45 2.29 7.01
CA TYR A 42 0.42 3.68 7.44
C TYR A 42 -0.76 3.91 8.39
N MET A 43 -1.98 3.51 7.97
CA MET A 43 -3.20 3.57 8.77
C MET A 43 -4.29 2.63 8.23
N GLY A 44 -5.47 2.67 8.85
CA GLY A 44 -6.63 1.93 8.42
C GLY A 44 -6.50 0.42 8.57
N SER A 45 -7.43 -0.30 7.96
CA SER A 45 -7.45 -1.76 7.91
C SER A 45 -8.32 -2.31 6.79
N VAL A 46 -8.11 -3.57 6.44
CA VAL A 46 -9.00 -4.32 5.54
C VAL A 46 -10.43 -4.51 6.07
N PHE A 47 -10.71 -4.23 7.35
CA PHE A 47 -12.06 -4.39 7.92
C PHE A 47 -12.87 -3.10 7.89
N THR A 48 -12.18 -1.98 7.72
CA THR A 48 -12.72 -0.62 7.71
C THR A 48 -12.67 -0.01 6.32
N ASP A 49 -12.15 -0.78 5.34
CA ASP A 49 -12.05 -0.39 3.94
C ASP A 49 -11.44 1.00 3.76
N ASP A 50 -10.36 1.24 4.50
CA ASP A 50 -9.61 2.50 4.53
C ASP A 50 -8.09 2.24 4.63
N MET A 51 -7.64 1.06 4.20
CA MET A 51 -6.27 0.63 4.44
C MET A 51 -5.28 1.48 3.63
N ILE A 52 -4.25 1.99 4.30
CA ILE A 52 -3.17 2.72 3.64
C ILE A 52 -1.85 2.00 3.89
N ILE A 53 -1.14 1.65 2.81
CA ILE A 53 0.18 1.03 2.84
C ILE A 53 1.19 1.96 2.18
N CYS A 54 2.30 2.22 2.88
CA CYS A 54 3.40 3.02 2.38
C CYS A 54 4.67 2.19 2.26
N ALA A 55 5.49 2.47 1.25
CA ALA A 55 6.82 1.86 1.15
C ALA A 55 7.84 2.87 0.61
N HIS A 56 9.12 2.52 0.71
CA HIS A 56 10.16 3.26 0.00
C HIS A 56 10.01 3.13 -1.52
N ASN A 57 10.62 4.08 -2.24
CA ASN A 57 10.59 4.15 -3.70
C ASN A 57 11.65 3.26 -4.37
N TYR A 58 12.21 2.32 -3.61
CA TYR A 58 13.15 1.35 -4.15
C TYR A 58 12.44 0.49 -5.18
N THR A 59 13.16 0.08 -6.23
CA THR A 59 12.63 -0.81 -7.26
C THR A 59 12.24 -2.19 -6.71
N THR A 60 12.75 -2.53 -5.52
CA THR A 60 12.41 -3.72 -4.72
C THR A 60 11.28 -3.47 -3.72
N HIS A 61 10.71 -2.25 -3.67
CA HIS A 61 9.57 -1.85 -2.86
C HIS A 61 8.54 -1.22 -3.82
N PHE A 62 7.98 -0.04 -3.50
CA PHE A 62 6.94 0.58 -4.29
C PHE A 62 7.48 1.50 -5.40
N GLY A 63 8.76 1.42 -5.75
CA GLY A 63 9.35 2.23 -6.82
C GLY A 63 8.72 2.05 -8.22
N LYS A 64 7.89 1.02 -8.40
CA LYS A 64 7.21 0.72 -9.67
C LYS A 64 5.68 0.89 -9.63
N ILE A 65 5.09 1.33 -8.51
CA ILE A 65 3.61 1.42 -8.41
C ILE A 65 3.01 2.44 -9.40
N GLY A 66 3.81 3.41 -9.87
CA GLY A 66 3.39 4.34 -10.93
C GLY A 66 3.27 3.70 -12.33
N ASN A 67 3.69 2.45 -12.49
CA ASN A 67 3.52 1.70 -13.74
C ASN A 67 2.22 0.87 -13.77
N LEU A 68 1.42 0.91 -12.71
CA LEU A 68 0.10 0.30 -12.69
C LEU A 68 -0.83 1.05 -13.64
N HIS A 69 -1.96 0.44 -13.91
CA HIS A 69 -3.04 1.05 -14.69
C HIS A 69 -4.37 0.80 -13.99
N THR A 70 -5.42 1.51 -14.41
CA THR A 70 -6.77 1.13 -14.03
C THR A 70 -6.99 -0.33 -14.37
N ASP A 71 -7.67 -1.05 -13.50
CA ASP A 71 -7.92 -2.50 -13.57
C ASP A 71 -6.74 -3.40 -13.15
N SER A 72 -5.56 -2.86 -12.86
CA SER A 72 -4.47 -3.64 -12.23
C SER A 72 -4.95 -4.26 -10.91
N GLU A 73 -4.60 -5.53 -10.70
CA GLU A 73 -4.94 -6.27 -9.48
C GLU A 73 -3.94 -5.98 -8.36
N ILE A 74 -4.45 -5.78 -7.15
CA ILE A 74 -3.67 -5.74 -5.92
C ILE A 74 -4.30 -6.74 -4.94
N ILE A 75 -3.48 -7.60 -4.35
CA ILE A 75 -3.91 -8.60 -3.39
C ILE A 75 -3.19 -8.34 -2.07
N PHE A 76 -3.94 -8.23 -0.98
CA PHE A 76 -3.39 -8.30 0.37
C PHE A 76 -3.79 -9.64 0.99
N THR A 77 -2.82 -10.43 1.41
CA THR A 77 -3.06 -11.70 2.09
C THR A 77 -2.66 -11.56 3.55
N ASP A 78 -3.61 -11.73 4.47
CA ASP A 78 -3.34 -11.62 5.90
C ASP A 78 -2.55 -12.81 6.46
N VAL A 79 -2.16 -12.73 7.73
CA VAL A 79 -1.38 -13.77 8.42
C VAL A 79 -2.08 -15.14 8.50
N ASN A 80 -3.39 -15.17 8.30
CA ASN A 80 -4.20 -16.40 8.29
C ASN A 80 -4.40 -16.95 6.87
N GLY A 81 -3.80 -16.32 5.87
CA GLY A 81 -3.94 -16.71 4.47
C GLY A 81 -5.24 -16.22 3.83
N LYS A 82 -6.01 -15.32 4.47
CA LYS A 82 -7.19 -14.74 3.83
C LYS A 82 -6.78 -13.65 2.87
N GLU A 83 -7.24 -13.76 1.63
CA GLU A 83 -6.99 -12.80 0.57
C GLU A 83 -8.06 -11.70 0.57
N TYR A 84 -7.60 -10.48 0.33
CA TYR A 84 -8.42 -9.31 0.07
C TYR A 84 -7.96 -8.73 -1.27
N ARG A 85 -8.84 -8.79 -2.28
CA ARG A 85 -8.54 -8.40 -3.65
C ARG A 85 -9.05 -7.00 -3.92
N TYR A 86 -8.27 -6.23 -4.67
CA TYR A 86 -8.55 -4.85 -5.02
C TYR A 86 -8.22 -4.61 -6.49
N GLN A 87 -8.96 -3.69 -7.09
CA GLN A 87 -8.78 -3.24 -8.45
C GLN A 87 -8.40 -1.76 -8.45
N VAL A 88 -7.30 -1.40 -9.13
CA VAL A 88 -6.88 0.00 -9.24
C VAL A 88 -7.93 0.80 -10.00
N ILE A 89 -8.38 1.90 -9.39
CA ILE A 89 -9.37 2.82 -10.00
C ILE A 89 -8.76 4.17 -10.36
N ASN A 90 -7.70 4.58 -9.65
CA ASN A 90 -7.06 5.88 -9.87
C ASN A 90 -5.59 5.87 -9.46
N MET A 91 -4.80 6.70 -10.14
CA MET A 91 -3.41 6.98 -9.77
C MET A 91 -3.17 8.48 -9.85
N ALA A 92 -2.41 9.01 -8.89
CA ALA A 92 -2.12 10.42 -8.79
C ALA A 92 -0.68 10.67 -8.31
N GLU A 93 -0.09 11.76 -8.79
CA GLU A 93 1.12 12.33 -8.20
C GLU A 93 0.74 13.53 -7.34
N LEU A 94 0.93 13.40 -6.03
CA LEU A 94 0.57 14.42 -5.04
C LEU A 94 1.81 15.12 -4.52
N SER A 95 1.68 16.37 -4.07
CA SER A 95 2.74 17.04 -3.32
C SER A 95 3.08 16.25 -2.05
N GLY A 96 4.35 16.19 -1.66
CA GLY A 96 4.80 15.55 -0.42
C GLY A 96 4.21 16.17 0.85
N THR A 97 3.64 17.38 0.75
CA THR A 97 2.94 18.07 1.84
C THR A 97 1.42 17.88 1.83
N ALA A 98 0.85 17.26 0.79
CA ALA A 98 -0.59 17.05 0.64
C ALA A 98 -1.08 15.84 1.44
N VAL A 99 -0.88 15.87 2.76
CA VAL A 99 -1.14 14.73 3.66
C VAL A 99 -2.62 14.34 3.66
N GLU A 100 -3.53 15.32 3.73
CA GLU A 100 -4.98 15.07 3.71
C GLU A 100 -5.42 14.44 2.39
N GLN A 101 -5.00 15.00 1.26
CA GLN A 101 -5.28 14.42 -0.05
C GLN A 101 -4.69 13.01 -0.21
N MET A 102 -3.55 12.72 0.42
CA MET A 102 -2.99 11.36 0.42
C MET A 102 -3.81 10.39 1.28
N GLN A 103 -4.37 10.84 2.40
CA GLN A 103 -5.15 9.97 3.29
C GLN A 103 -6.59 9.77 2.79
N PHE A 104 -7.28 10.87 2.49
CA PHE A 104 -8.71 10.91 2.24
C PHE A 104 -9.07 11.31 0.80
N GLY A 105 -8.10 11.81 0.03
CA GLY A 105 -8.30 12.32 -1.33
C GLY A 105 -9.51 13.25 -1.46
N ASP A 106 -10.15 13.24 -2.63
CA ASP A 106 -11.33 14.10 -2.92
C ASP A 106 -12.64 13.28 -3.13
N ALA A 107 -12.59 11.95 -3.01
CA ALA A 107 -13.75 11.07 -3.19
C ALA A 107 -13.81 9.99 -2.09
N GLU A 108 -15.01 9.50 -1.77
CA GLU A 108 -15.26 8.52 -0.70
C GLU A 108 -15.16 7.06 -1.19
N ASP A 109 -14.77 6.82 -2.45
CA ASP A 109 -15.01 5.55 -3.15
C ASP A 109 -13.76 4.67 -3.35
N TRP A 110 -12.86 4.55 -2.36
CA TRP A 110 -11.78 3.54 -2.41
C TRP A 110 -11.46 2.93 -1.06
N ASP A 111 -10.98 1.68 -1.11
CA ASP A 111 -10.80 0.84 0.07
C ASP A 111 -9.32 0.61 0.42
N LEU A 112 -8.44 0.87 -0.54
CA LEU A 112 -7.00 0.71 -0.42
C LEU A 112 -6.24 1.87 -1.07
N THR A 113 -5.21 2.34 -0.36
CA THR A 113 -4.24 3.30 -0.87
C THR A 113 -2.82 2.77 -0.75
N LEU A 114 -2.10 2.77 -1.86
CA LEU A 114 -0.65 2.55 -1.89
C LEU A 114 0.05 3.86 -2.19
N PHE A 115 1.13 4.17 -1.47
CA PHE A 115 1.95 5.33 -1.84
C PHE A 115 3.44 5.16 -1.58
N THR A 116 4.24 5.90 -2.36
CA THR A 116 5.68 6.05 -2.17
C THR A 116 6.13 7.48 -2.44
N CYS A 117 7.27 7.89 -1.89
CA CYS A 117 7.98 9.10 -2.29
C CYS A 117 8.48 9.01 -3.73
N THR A 118 8.58 10.14 -4.44
CA THR A 118 9.40 10.24 -5.65
C THR A 118 10.87 10.48 -5.30
N LEU A 119 11.76 10.36 -6.29
CA LEU A 119 13.18 10.69 -6.13
C LEU A 119 13.32 12.17 -5.69
N GLY A 120 13.95 12.40 -4.54
CA GLY A 120 14.06 13.72 -3.92
C GLY A 120 12.94 14.07 -2.93
N GLY A 121 11.93 13.21 -2.76
CA GLY A 121 10.92 13.31 -1.70
C GLY A 121 9.87 14.42 -1.88
N GLN A 122 9.90 15.14 -3.00
CA GLN A 122 9.06 16.31 -3.24
C GLN A 122 7.60 15.94 -3.54
N THR A 123 7.38 14.80 -4.21
CA THR A 123 6.04 14.32 -4.56
C THR A 123 5.84 12.89 -4.06
N ARG A 124 4.60 12.40 -4.16
CA ARG A 124 4.16 11.07 -3.76
C ARG A 124 3.41 10.45 -4.93
N VAL A 125 3.85 9.30 -5.38
CA VAL A 125 3.04 8.46 -6.27
C VAL A 125 2.03 7.76 -5.39
N THR A 126 0.75 7.89 -5.75
CA THR A 126 -0.39 7.35 -5.01
C THR A 126 -1.24 6.52 -5.95
N VAL A 127 -1.65 5.34 -5.49
CA VAL A 127 -2.55 4.41 -6.19
C VAL A 127 -3.75 4.19 -5.28
N ARG A 128 -4.95 4.35 -5.84
CA ARG A 128 -6.23 4.09 -5.18
C ARG A 128 -6.87 2.87 -5.80
N ALA A 129 -7.36 1.97 -4.97
CA ALA A 129 -8.00 0.75 -5.40
C ALA A 129 -9.27 0.47 -4.59
N ALA A 130 -10.30 -0.01 -5.28
CA ALA A 130 -11.54 -0.47 -4.68
C ALA A 130 -11.46 -1.98 -4.47
N ARG A 131 -12.04 -2.47 -3.37
CA ARG A 131 -12.18 -3.89 -3.09
C ARG A 131 -13.08 -4.52 -4.14
N ILE A 132 -12.71 -5.72 -4.56
CA ILE A 132 -13.56 -6.57 -5.39
C ILE A 132 -14.36 -7.43 -4.42
N GLU A 133 -15.68 -7.26 -4.39
CA GLU A 133 -16.58 -8.20 -3.71
C GLU A 133 -16.70 -9.48 -4.57
N GLU A 134 -16.56 -10.65 -3.95
CA GLU A 134 -16.90 -11.94 -4.56
C GLU A 134 -18.41 -12.23 -4.47
#